data_AF-K2BF24-F1
#
_entry.id   AF-K2BF24-F1
#
_cell.length_a   1.000
_cell.length_b   1.000
_cell.length_c   1.000
_cell.angle_alpha   90.00
_cell.angle_beta   90.00
_cell.angle_gamma   90.00
#
_symmetry.space_group_name_H-M   'P 1'
#
loop_
_entity.id
_entity.type
_entity.pdbx_description
1 polymer ?
#
loop_
_entity_poly.entity_id
_entity_poly.type
_entity_poly.pdbx_seq_one_letter_code
_entity_poly.pdbx_strand_id
1 'polypeptide(L)'
;MYPSRVHSLQARANSRRTVSAKLADWMTSKFGTIWFLLTNLAFFAVWLILNVGWTSLPIFDPYPFVMLTTIVSIEAIFLAIVVLISQNRAAHVADIREETDLQLDLVTERELTKVMALVAYIAEKHGFDTRNDKELQKMLGELDISTIEEKLEKQLTDSIGR
;
A
#
# COMPACT_ATOMS: atom_id res chain seq x y z
N MET A 1 5.26 -24.22 15.94
CA MET A 1 6.41 -23.28 16.03
C MET A 1 6.75 -22.82 14.62
N TYR A 2 6.12 -21.75 14.15
CA TYR A 2 6.32 -21.19 12.81
C TYR A 2 6.40 -19.67 12.92
N PRO A 3 7.62 -19.11 13.10
CA PRO A 3 7.91 -17.83 12.46
C PRO A 3 9.40 -17.69 12.15
N SER A 4 9.82 -17.97 10.91
CA SER A 4 11.20 -17.63 10.47
C SER A 4 11.35 -17.42 8.97
N ARG A 5 10.42 -17.92 8.14
CA ARG A 5 10.55 -17.79 6.68
C ARG A 5 10.10 -16.42 6.13
N VAL A 6 9.18 -15.72 6.80
CA VAL A 6 8.60 -14.46 6.27
C VAL A 6 9.66 -13.33 6.22
N HIS A 7 10.49 -13.20 7.24
CA HIS A 7 11.59 -12.22 7.26
C HIS A 7 12.63 -12.46 6.14
N SER A 8 12.82 -13.71 5.71
CA SER A 8 13.80 -14.05 4.67
C SER A 8 13.38 -13.61 3.26
N LEU A 9 12.07 -13.47 3.01
CA LEU A 9 11.54 -12.98 1.73
C LEU A 9 11.73 -11.46 1.58
N GLN A 10 11.46 -10.69 2.63
CA GLN A 10 11.76 -9.24 2.66
C GLN A 10 13.27 -8.97 2.49
N ALA A 11 14.12 -9.80 3.11
CA ALA A 11 15.58 -9.68 2.96
C ALA A 11 16.06 -10.01 1.54
N ARG A 12 15.46 -11.01 0.87
CA ARG A 12 15.81 -11.38 -0.52
C ARG A 12 15.27 -10.39 -1.55
N ALA A 13 14.07 -9.84 -1.36
CA ALA A 13 13.55 -8.75 -2.19
C ALA A 13 14.44 -7.49 -2.09
N ASN A 14 15.03 -7.24 -0.92
CA ASN A 14 15.97 -6.13 -0.73
C ASN A 14 17.32 -6.29 -1.46
N SER A 15 17.68 -7.50 -1.89
CA SER A 15 18.99 -7.77 -2.52
C SER A 15 19.07 -7.41 -4.01
N ARG A 16 17.93 -7.14 -4.67
CA ARG A 16 17.84 -6.61 -6.05
C ARG A 16 17.48 -5.11 -6.11
N ARG A 17 17.81 -4.35 -5.06
CA ARG A 17 17.47 -2.92 -5.03
C ARG A 17 18.39 -2.10 -5.94
N THR A 18 17.83 -1.66 -7.06
CA THR A 18 18.33 -0.57 -7.90
C THR A 18 18.64 0.66 -7.05
N VAL A 19 19.63 1.45 -7.44
CA VAL A 19 20.04 2.70 -6.73
C VAL A 19 18.84 3.63 -6.50
N SER A 20 17.88 3.64 -7.43
CA SER A 20 16.61 4.36 -7.34
C SER A 20 15.72 3.93 -6.16
N ALA A 21 15.70 2.65 -5.78
CA ALA A 21 14.91 2.16 -4.66
C ALA A 21 15.49 2.58 -3.30
N LYS A 22 16.83 2.67 -3.19
CA LYS A 22 17.49 3.24 -2.01
C LYS A 22 17.27 4.75 -1.91
N LEU A 23 17.30 5.45 -3.05
CA LEU A 23 17.00 6.88 -3.11
C LEU A 23 15.54 7.13 -2.72
N ALA A 24 14.59 6.34 -3.22
CA ALA A 24 13.17 6.47 -2.89
C ALA A 24 12.91 6.27 -1.39
N ASP A 25 13.43 5.19 -0.78
CA ASP A 25 13.24 4.97 0.67
C ASP A 25 13.89 6.08 1.52
N TRP A 26 15.05 6.62 1.11
CA TRP A 26 15.69 7.76 1.76
C TRP A 26 14.86 9.04 1.62
N MET A 27 14.34 9.31 0.42
CA MET A 27 13.49 10.46 0.14
C MET A 27 12.17 10.37 0.90
N THR A 28 11.47 9.23 0.89
CA THR A 28 10.24 9.02 1.65
C THR A 28 10.46 9.23 3.16
N SER A 29 11.59 8.76 3.71
CA SER A 29 11.93 8.98 5.12
C SER A 29 12.19 10.45 5.46
N LYS A 30 12.75 11.24 4.54
CA LYS A 30 13.11 12.64 4.77
C LYS A 30 11.99 13.63 4.48
N PHE A 31 11.27 13.45 3.38
CA PHE A 31 10.22 14.38 2.92
C PHE A 31 8.87 14.15 3.62
N GLY A 32 8.62 12.97 4.19
CA GLY A 32 7.40 12.68 4.96
C GLY A 32 7.44 13.15 6.42
N THR A 33 8.52 13.81 6.86
CA THR A 33 8.72 14.17 8.26
C THR A 33 8.33 15.63 8.52
N ILE A 34 7.65 15.90 9.64
CA ILE A 34 7.28 17.25 10.09
C ILE A 34 8.46 18.23 10.14
N TRP A 35 9.68 17.71 10.33
CA TRP A 35 10.95 18.45 10.30
C TRP A 35 11.25 19.10 8.94
N PHE A 36 10.89 18.47 7.82
CA PHE A 36 11.09 19.05 6.49
C PHE A 36 10.21 20.30 6.30
N LEU A 37 8.93 20.20 6.70
CA LEU A 37 8.00 21.32 6.69
C LEU A 37 8.50 22.48 7.57
N LEU A 38 8.94 22.20 8.79
CA LEU A 38 9.47 23.21 9.71
C LEU A 38 10.72 23.91 9.17
N THR A 39 11.62 23.17 8.52
CA THR A 39 12.83 23.73 7.90
C THR A 39 12.47 24.68 6.76
N ASN A 40 11.53 24.29 5.91
CA ASN A 40 11.03 25.12 4.81
C ASN A 40 10.35 26.39 5.34
N LEU A 41 9.50 26.25 6.36
CA LEU A 41 8.84 27.40 7.01
C LEU A 41 9.85 28.37 7.63
N ALA A 42 10.88 27.86 8.31
CA ALA A 42 11.95 28.68 8.85
C ALA A 42 12.75 29.39 7.75
N PHE A 43 13.06 28.70 6.65
CA PHE A 43 13.71 29.29 5.49
C PHE A 43 12.90 30.46 4.90
N PHE A 44 11.59 30.28 4.71
CA PHE A 44 10.70 31.35 4.23
C PHE A 44 10.64 32.53 5.21
N ALA A 45 10.51 32.26 6.50
CA ALA A 45 10.47 33.30 7.53
C ALA A 45 11.77 34.13 7.54
N VAL A 46 12.94 33.47 7.48
CA VAL A 46 14.25 34.13 7.42
C VAL A 46 14.38 34.96 6.14
N TRP A 47 14.00 34.41 4.99
CA TRP A 47 14.06 35.12 3.71
C TRP A 47 13.22 36.40 3.72
N LEU A 48 12.01 36.32 4.28
CA LEU A 48 11.09 37.44 4.37
C LEU A 48 11.64 38.52 5.33
N ILE A 49 12.16 38.15 6.49
CA ILE A 49 12.78 39.11 7.44
C ILE A 49 13.96 39.85 6.81
N LEU A 50 14.81 39.16 6.04
CA LEU A 50 15.95 39.76 5.36
C LEU A 50 15.52 40.74 4.26
N ASN A 51 14.47 40.43 3.51
CA ASN A 51 14.06 41.21 2.32
C ASN A 51 12.97 42.27 2.58
N VAL A 52 12.30 42.25 3.74
CA VAL A 52 11.31 43.28 4.16
C VAL A 52 11.98 44.58 4.65
N GLY A 53 13.32 44.64 4.67
CA GLY A 53 14.05 45.87 5.00
C GLY A 53 14.13 46.18 6.51
N TRP A 54 13.84 45.19 7.36
CA TRP A 54 14.07 45.30 8.82
C TRP A 54 15.57 45.31 9.16
N THR A 55 16.42 44.86 8.23
CA THR A 55 17.88 44.75 8.42
C THR A 55 18.61 45.82 7.61
N SER A 56 19.80 46.25 8.07
CA SER A 56 20.65 47.24 7.37
C SER A 56 21.31 46.71 6.10
N LEU A 57 20.92 45.52 5.62
CA LEU A 57 21.46 44.87 4.44
C LEU A 57 20.74 45.35 3.17
N PRO A 58 21.42 45.36 2.01
CA PRO A 58 20.77 45.67 0.74
C PRO A 58 19.65 44.66 0.43
N ILE A 59 18.49 45.17 0.03
CA ILE A 59 17.32 44.37 -0.36
C ILE A 59 17.69 43.56 -1.61
N PHE A 60 17.76 42.24 -1.49
CA PHE A 60 18.19 41.33 -2.55
C PHE A 60 17.03 40.88 -3.46
N ASP A 61 15.87 40.64 -2.86
CA ASP A 61 14.65 40.17 -3.53
C ASP A 61 13.47 41.09 -3.13
N PRO A 62 13.32 42.26 -3.79
CA PRO A 62 12.24 43.19 -3.48
C PRO A 62 10.87 42.58 -3.82
N TYR A 63 9.82 43.05 -3.14
CA TYR A 63 8.44 42.69 -3.45
C TYR A 63 8.18 42.88 -4.95
N PRO A 64 7.76 41.85 -5.71
CA PRO A 64 6.98 40.67 -5.30
C PRO A 64 7.75 39.35 -5.03
N PHE A 65 9.04 39.38 -4.68
CA PHE A 65 9.85 38.19 -4.35
C PHE A 65 9.97 37.16 -5.50
N VAL A 66 10.44 37.60 -6.67
CA VAL A 66 10.50 36.77 -7.89
C VAL A 66 11.50 35.61 -7.72
N MET A 67 12.63 35.85 -7.04
CA MET A 67 13.63 34.80 -6.84
C MET A 67 13.11 33.70 -5.92
N LEU A 68 12.50 34.08 -4.79
CA LEU A 68 11.89 33.13 -3.87
C LEU A 68 10.84 32.28 -4.59
N THR A 69 9.93 32.93 -5.32
CA THR A 69 8.83 32.26 -6.02
C THR A 69 9.34 31.24 -7.04
N THR A 70 10.43 31.56 -7.75
CA THR A 70 11.03 30.66 -8.74
C THR A 70 11.66 29.44 -8.08
N ILE A 71 12.42 29.63 -6.99
CA ILE A 71 13.04 28.53 -6.24
C ILE A 71 11.96 27.59 -5.68
N VAL A 72 10.93 28.15 -5.04
CA VAL A 72 9.81 27.39 -4.47
C VAL A 72 9.05 26.61 -5.53
N SER A 73 8.85 27.20 -6.71
CA SER A 73 8.15 26.53 -7.82
C SER A 73 8.92 25.29 -8.30
N ILE A 74 10.25 25.39 -8.41
CA ILE A 74 11.10 24.25 -8.79
C ILE A 74 11.11 23.19 -7.67
N GLU A 75 11.22 23.61 -6.41
CA GLU A 75 11.17 22.71 -5.26
C GLU A 75 9.84 21.93 -5.22
N ALA A 76 8.72 22.60 -5.47
CA ALA A 76 7.41 21.98 -5.50
C ALA A 76 7.29 20.91 -6.60
N ILE A 77 7.83 21.16 -7.80
CA ILE A 77 7.86 20.16 -8.89
C ILE A 77 8.69 18.95 -8.47
N PHE A 78 9.86 19.16 -7.86
CA PHE A 78 10.72 18.08 -7.39
C PHE A 78 10.01 17.23 -6.33
N LEU A 79 9.37 17.86 -5.35
CA LEU A 79 8.59 17.18 -4.31
C LEU A 79 7.44 16.37 -4.92
N ALA A 80 6.70 16.94 -5.87
CA ALA A 80 5.60 16.25 -6.53
C ALA A 80 6.06 14.98 -7.25
N ILE A 81 7.20 15.03 -7.95
CA ILE A 81 7.78 13.86 -8.63
C ILE A 81 8.20 12.78 -7.62
N VAL A 82 8.85 13.17 -6.53
CA VAL A 82 9.25 12.24 -5.46
C VAL A 82 8.02 11.57 -4.83
N VAL A 83 6.98 12.35 -4.56
CA VAL A 83 5.70 11.84 -4.04
C VAL A 83 5.08 10.86 -5.03
N LEU A 84 5.03 11.19 -6.33
CA LEU A 84 4.47 10.33 -7.36
C LEU A 84 5.25 9.00 -7.49
N ILE A 85 6.58 9.04 -7.43
CA ILE A 85 7.42 7.84 -7.43
C ILE A 85 7.12 6.99 -6.18
N SER A 86 7.01 7.63 -5.00
CA SER A 86 6.69 6.93 -3.75
C SER A 86 5.30 6.30 -3.79
N GLN A 87 4.32 7.00 -4.36
CA GLN A 87 2.94 6.52 -4.54
C GLN A 87 2.89 5.35 -5.52
N ASN A 88 3.54 5.45 -6.69
CA ASN A 88 3.58 4.37 -7.67
C ASN A 88 4.22 3.09 -7.10
N ARG A 89 5.28 3.25 -6.32
CA ARG A 89 5.90 2.12 -5.61
C ARG A 89 4.96 1.52 -4.56
N ALA A 90 4.26 2.35 -3.78
CA ALA A 90 3.32 1.87 -2.78
C ALA A 90 2.15 1.11 -3.43
N ALA A 91 1.63 1.61 -4.56
CA ALA A 91 0.58 0.95 -5.34
C ALA A 91 1.03 -0.43 -5.83
N HIS A 92 2.20 -0.53 -6.48
CA HIS A 92 2.72 -1.82 -6.94
C HIS A 92 2.95 -2.84 -5.80
N VAL A 93 3.34 -2.38 -4.60
CA VAL A 93 3.46 -3.26 -3.43
C VAL A 93 2.09 -3.68 -2.92
N ALA A 94 1.11 -2.79 -2.96
CA ALA A 94 -0.27 -3.10 -2.60
C ALA A 94 -0.87 -4.14 -3.55
N ASP A 95 -0.69 -4.00 -4.87
CA ASP A 95 -1.20 -4.95 -5.87
C ASP A 95 -0.66 -6.37 -5.64
N ILE A 96 0.66 -6.51 -5.44
CA ILE A 96 1.28 -7.83 -5.15
C ILE A 96 0.73 -8.41 -3.84
N ARG A 97 0.54 -7.56 -2.83
CA ARG A 97 0.01 -8.00 -1.55
C ARG A 97 -1.42 -8.48 -1.70
N GLU A 98 -2.25 -7.76 -2.45
CA GLU A 98 -3.63 -8.15 -2.74
C GLU A 98 -3.70 -9.49 -3.46
N GLU A 99 -2.90 -9.68 -4.52
CA GLU A 99 -2.82 -10.97 -5.22
C GLU A 99 -2.37 -12.12 -4.30
N THR A 100 -1.37 -11.86 -3.46
CA THR A 100 -0.85 -12.86 -2.51
C THR A 100 -1.88 -13.20 -1.43
N ASP A 101 -2.56 -12.19 -0.87
CA ASP A 101 -3.58 -12.36 0.15
C ASP A 101 -4.76 -13.16 -0.43
N LEU A 102 -5.21 -12.86 -1.67
CA LEU A 102 -6.23 -13.65 -2.38
C LEU A 102 -5.84 -15.12 -2.56
N GLN A 103 -4.60 -15.38 -3.00
CA GLN A 103 -4.12 -16.76 -3.16
C GLN A 103 -4.06 -17.51 -1.81
N LEU A 104 -3.62 -16.82 -0.75
CA LEU A 104 -3.55 -17.40 0.59
C LEU A 104 -4.95 -17.72 1.12
N ASP A 105 -5.93 -16.85 0.89
CA ASP A 105 -7.32 -17.05 1.30
C ASP A 105 -7.92 -18.27 0.60
N LEU A 106 -7.71 -18.41 -0.72
CA LEU A 106 -8.18 -19.58 -1.49
C LEU A 106 -7.56 -20.89 -0.99
N VAL A 107 -6.26 -20.88 -0.68
CA VAL A 107 -5.59 -22.06 -0.10
C VAL A 107 -6.15 -22.37 1.28
N THR A 108 -6.31 -21.35 2.13
CA THR A 108 -6.84 -21.49 3.49
C THR A 108 -8.26 -22.04 3.47
N GLU A 109 -9.10 -21.56 2.56
CA GLU A 109 -10.46 -22.04 2.36
C GLU A 109 -10.47 -23.51 1.95
N ARG A 110 -9.64 -23.90 0.98
CA ARG A 110 -9.51 -25.31 0.57
C ARG A 110 -9.04 -26.21 1.72
N GLU A 111 -8.07 -25.76 2.51
CA GLU A 111 -7.59 -26.48 3.68
C GLU A 111 -8.68 -26.59 4.75
N LEU A 112 -9.43 -25.52 5.00
CA LEU A 112 -10.55 -25.50 5.95
C LEU A 112 -11.65 -26.47 5.51
N THR A 113 -12.06 -26.44 4.24
CA THR A 113 -13.04 -27.38 3.68
C THR A 113 -12.58 -28.83 3.83
N LYS A 114 -11.29 -29.10 3.60
CA LYS A 114 -10.73 -30.43 3.81
C LYS A 114 -10.75 -30.85 5.28
N VAL A 115 -10.45 -29.95 6.20
CA VAL A 115 -10.55 -30.21 7.65
C VAL A 115 -12.00 -30.47 8.04
N MET A 116 -12.95 -29.66 7.58
CA MET A 116 -14.39 -29.88 7.80
C MET A 116 -14.83 -31.25 7.26
N ALA A 117 -14.38 -31.64 6.06
CA ALA A 117 -14.71 -32.94 5.48
C ALA A 117 -14.19 -34.11 6.33
N LEU A 118 -12.96 -33.99 6.84
CA LEU A 118 -12.37 -35.00 7.72
C LEU A 118 -13.11 -35.08 9.07
N VAL A 119 -13.50 -33.94 9.64
CA VAL A 119 -14.29 -33.91 10.89
C VAL A 119 -15.68 -34.50 10.67
N ALA A 120 -16.35 -34.15 9.57
CA ALA A 120 -17.64 -34.73 9.20
C ALA A 120 -17.54 -36.25 9.03
N TYR A 121 -16.51 -36.74 8.35
CA TYR A 121 -16.25 -38.17 8.21
C TYR A 121 -16.08 -38.89 9.55
N ILE A 122 -15.36 -38.28 10.50
CA ILE A 122 -15.21 -38.84 11.86
C ILE A 122 -16.55 -38.83 12.60
N ALA A 123 -17.33 -37.75 12.48
CA ALA A 123 -18.64 -37.64 13.12
C ALA A 123 -19.63 -38.70 12.61
N GLU A 124 -19.68 -38.95 11.29
CA GLU A 124 -20.49 -40.05 10.71
C GLU A 124 -20.10 -41.40 11.29
N LYS A 125 -18.80 -41.66 11.42
CA LYS A 125 -18.29 -42.93 11.98
C LYS A 125 -18.70 -43.13 13.44
N HIS A 126 -18.94 -42.05 14.18
CA HIS A 126 -19.41 -42.07 15.57
C HIS A 126 -20.94 -42.00 15.71
N GLY A 127 -21.68 -42.09 14.60
CA GLY A 127 -23.14 -42.17 14.60
C GLY A 127 -23.86 -40.82 14.59
N PHE A 128 -23.15 -39.72 14.34
CA PHE A 128 -23.77 -38.41 14.10
C PHE A 128 -24.15 -38.28 12.62
N ASP A 129 -25.41 -37.92 12.34
CA ASP A 129 -25.89 -37.72 10.96
C ASP A 129 -25.51 -36.33 10.44
N THR A 130 -24.34 -36.22 9.82
CA THR A 130 -23.87 -35.00 9.14
C THR A 130 -24.46 -34.80 7.75
N ARG A 131 -25.23 -35.75 7.22
CA ARG A 131 -25.86 -35.64 5.89
C ARG A 131 -27.11 -34.78 5.91
N ASN A 132 -27.81 -34.73 7.05
CA ASN A 132 -28.98 -33.90 7.22
C ASN A 132 -28.67 -32.43 7.54
N ASP A 133 -27.42 -32.12 7.89
CA ASP A 133 -26.98 -30.75 8.13
C ASP A 133 -26.77 -30.01 6.79
N LYS A 134 -27.80 -29.28 6.38
CA LYS A 134 -27.80 -28.49 5.14
C LYS A 134 -26.72 -27.41 5.14
N GLU A 135 -26.35 -26.87 6.30
CA GLU A 135 -25.35 -25.81 6.40
C GLU A 135 -23.96 -26.41 6.19
N LEU A 136 -23.64 -27.53 6.84
CA LEU A 136 -22.39 -28.26 6.63
C LEU A 136 -22.24 -28.74 5.18
N GLN A 137 -23.29 -29.31 4.58
CA GLN A 137 -23.23 -29.74 3.17
C GLN A 137 -23.00 -28.56 2.22
N LYS A 138 -23.54 -27.37 2.53
CA LYS A 138 -23.28 -26.15 1.77
C LYS A 138 -21.84 -25.67 1.93
N MET A 139 -21.27 -25.77 3.13
CA MET A 139 -19.87 -25.41 3.40
C MET A 139 -18.86 -26.39 2.81
N LEU A 140 -19.22 -27.67 2.70
CA LEU A 140 -18.42 -28.71 2.03
C LEU A 140 -18.48 -28.64 0.51
N GLY A 141 -19.47 -27.92 -0.04
CA GLY A 141 -19.49 -27.58 -1.46
C GLY A 141 -18.23 -26.81 -1.84
N GLU A 142 -17.55 -27.21 -2.90
CA GLU A 142 -16.36 -26.52 -3.38
C GLU A 142 -16.70 -25.04 -3.66
N LEU A 143 -15.88 -24.13 -3.15
CA LEU A 143 -15.83 -22.79 -3.73
C LEU A 143 -15.16 -22.91 -5.10
N ASP A 144 -16.01 -22.97 -6.11
CA ASP A 144 -15.59 -22.84 -7.49
C ASP A 144 -15.18 -21.38 -7.74
N ILE A 145 -13.88 -21.15 -7.92
CA ILE A 145 -13.31 -19.83 -8.24
C ILE A 145 -14.00 -19.23 -9.47
N SER A 146 -14.38 -20.08 -10.44
CA SER A 146 -15.11 -19.68 -11.65
C SER A 146 -16.46 -19.04 -11.32
N THR A 147 -17.14 -19.51 -10.26
CA THR A 147 -18.41 -18.94 -9.79
C THR A 147 -18.20 -17.58 -9.10
N ILE A 148 -17.04 -17.35 -8.47
CA ILE A 148 -16.68 -16.03 -7.91
C ILE A 148 -16.35 -15.06 -9.06
N GLU A 149 -15.58 -15.50 -10.05
CA GLU A 149 -15.21 -14.73 -11.24
C GLU A 149 -16.47 -14.31 -12.03
N GLU A 150 -17.39 -15.24 -12.29
CA GLU A 150 -18.68 -14.96 -12.94
C GLU A 150 -19.52 -13.95 -12.15
N LYS A 151 -19.55 -14.06 -10.81
CA LYS A 151 -20.26 -13.08 -9.96
C LYS A 151 -19.61 -11.70 -9.98
N LEU A 152 -18.28 -11.62 -9.99
CA LEU A 152 -17.54 -10.37 -10.07
C LEU A 152 -17.74 -9.70 -11.44
N GLU A 153 -17.60 -10.44 -12.54
CA GLU A 153 -17.86 -9.93 -13.90
C GLU A 153 -19.29 -9.39 -14.05
N LYS A 154 -20.27 -10.11 -13.50
CA LYS A 154 -21.67 -9.69 -13.51
C LYS A 154 -21.88 -8.39 -12.72
N GLN A 155 -21.27 -8.27 -11.53
CA GLN A 155 -21.35 -7.05 -10.73
C GLN A 155 -20.66 -5.84 -11.39
N LEU A 156 -19.50 -6.06 -12.01
CA LEU A 156 -18.80 -5.04 -12.80
C LEU A 156 -19.65 -4.56 -13.98
N THR A 157 -20.25 -5.49 -14.72
CA THR A 157 -21.14 -5.17 -15.85
C THR A 157 -22.38 -4.40 -15.39
N ASP A 158 -23.00 -4.80 -14.28
CA ASP A 158 -24.17 -4.12 -13.69
C ASP A 158 -23.86 -2.74 -13.08
N SER A 159 -22.59 -2.49 -12.74
CA SER A 159 -22.10 -1.20 -12.23
C SER A 159 -21.68 -0.25 -13.33
N ILE A 160 -21.14 -0.75 -14.45
CA ILE A 160 -20.71 0.06 -15.60
C ILE A 160 -21.90 0.39 -16.52
N GLY A 161 -22.92 -0.49 -16.55
CA GLY A 161 -24.16 -0.30 -17.31
C GLY A 161 -25.18 0.65 -16.69
N ARG A 162 -24.85 1.34 -15.58
CA ARG A 162 -25.71 2.32 -14.89
C ARG A 162 -25.12 3.72 -14.93
#